data_AF-A0A257G9J2-F1
#
_entry.id   AF-A0A257G9J2-F1
#
_cell.length_a   1.000
_cell.length_b   1.000
_cell.length_c   1.000
_cell.angle_alpha   90.00
_cell.angle_beta   90.00
_cell.angle_gamma   90.00
#
_symmetry.space_group_name_H-M   'P 1'
#
loop_
_entity.id
_entity.type
_entity.pdbx_description
1 polymer ?
#
loop_
_entity_poly.entity_id
_entity_poly.type
_entity_poly.pdbx_seq_one_letter_code
_entity_poly.pdbx_strand_id
1 'polypeptide(L)' 'MHAHEYRLSLVHHRLETEIRREQTRAAPDSWRLMRLKKLKLAIKDRLHQMARGNVALRNSAMA' A
#
# COMPACT_ATOMS: atom_id res chain seq x y z
N MET A 1 5.61 -6.79 -18.80
CA MET A 1 6.22 -6.55 -17.48
C MET A 1 6.06 -5.07 -17.16
N HIS A 2 5.16 -4.77 -16.23
CA HIS A 2 4.43 -3.51 -16.25
C HIS A 2 5.10 -2.47 -15.35
N ALA A 3 5.48 -1.32 -15.91
CA ALA A 3 6.11 -0.21 -15.18
C ALA A 3 5.33 0.23 -13.91
N HIS A 4 4.03 -0.10 -13.84
CA HIS A 4 3.18 0.09 -12.68
C HIS A 4 3.62 -0.74 -11.45
N GLU A 5 4.03 -2.00 -11.64
CA GLU A 5 4.43 -2.91 -10.55
C GLU A 5 5.76 -2.47 -9.93
N TYR A 6 6.66 -1.97 -10.78
CA TYR A 6 7.95 -1.42 -10.37
C TYR A 6 7.79 -0.13 -9.56
N ARG A 7 6.94 0.80 -10.03
CA ARG A 7 6.63 2.04 -9.30
C ARG A 7 5.96 1.74 -7.95
N LEU A 8 5.06 0.77 -7.91
CA LEU A 8 4.38 0.37 -6.68
C LEU A 8 5.37 -0.23 -5.67
N SER A 9 6.26 -1.11 -6.14
CA SER A 9 7.32 -1.71 -5.32
C SER A 9 8.27 -0.67 -4.74
N LEU A 10 8.68 0.34 -5.51
CA LEU A 10 9.53 1.43 -5.04
C LEU A 10 8.88 2.25 -3.91
N VAL A 11 7.60 2.61 -4.06
CA VAL A 11 6.84 3.34 -3.04
C VAL A 11 6.67 2.49 -1.79
N HIS A 12 6.37 1.20 -1.97
CA HIS A 12 6.21 0.25 -0.87
C HIS A 12 7.54 0.06 -0.10
N HIS A 13 8.66 0.02 -0.80
CA HIS A 13 9.98 -0.13 -0.19
C HIS A 13 10.38 1.11 0.63
N ARG A 14 10.14 2.32 0.10
CA ARG A 14 10.35 3.56 0.87
C ARG A 14 9.53 3.60 2.16
N LEU A 15 8.25 3.22 2.09
CA LEU A 15 7.38 3.17 3.27
C LEU A 15 7.88 2.16 4.33
N GLU A 16 8.34 0.99 3.90
CA GLU A 16 8.92 -0.03 4.80
C GLU A 16 10.21 0.48 5.47
N THR A 17 11.07 1.17 4.73
CA THR A 17 12.32 1.74 5.26
C THR A 17 12.05 2.83 6.30
N GLU A 18 11.10 3.72 6.04
CA GLU A 18 10.70 4.77 6.98
C GLU A 18 10.06 4.17 8.25
N ILE A 19 9.22 3.14 8.10
CA ILE A 19 8.64 2.40 9.24
C ILE A 19 9.74 1.73 10.07
N ARG A 20 10.71 1.06 9.44
CA ARG A 20 11.83 0.43 10.15
C ARG A 20 12.70 1.46 10.87
N ARG A 21 12.99 2.60 10.24
CA ARG A 21 13.74 3.71 10.87
C ARG A 21 13.03 4.28 12.09
N GLU A 22 11.72 4.45 12.02
CA GLU A 22 10.93 4.94 13.15
C GLU A 22 10.82 3.88 14.27
N GLN A 23 10.85 2.58 13.93
CA GLN A 23 10.88 1.46 14.88
C GLN A 23 12.22 1.28 15.58
N THR A 24 13.34 1.57 14.92
CA THR A 24 14.69 1.45 15.51
C THR A 24 15.12 2.69 16.28
N ARG A 25 14.29 3.74 16.35
CA ARG A 25 14.53 4.92 17.18
C ARG A 25 14.37 4.60 18.67
N ALA A 26 15.23 5.22 19.49
CA ALA A 26 15.22 5.07 20.95
C ALA A 26 13.92 5.55 21.62
N ALA A 27 13.18 6.46 20.97
CA ALA A 27 11.84 6.89 21.37
C ALA A 27 10.92 6.80 20.13
N PRO A 28 10.33 5.64 19.86
CA PRO A 28 9.42 5.48 18.72
C PRO A 28 8.12 6.23 18.99
N ASP A 29 7.74 7.11 18.06
CA ASP A 29 6.43 7.75 18.10
C ASP A 29 5.38 6.75 17.59
N SER A 30 4.76 6.04 18.54
CA SER A 30 3.72 5.05 18.29
C SER A 30 2.53 5.61 17.49
N TRP A 31 2.22 6.91 17.63
CA TRP A 31 1.15 7.56 16.88
C TRP A 31 1.55 7.78 15.42
N ARG A 32 2.78 8.21 15.18
CA ARG A 32 3.36 8.33 13.84
C ARG A 32 3.44 6.98 13.13
N LEU A 33 3.84 5.93 13.85
CA LEU A 33 3.81 4.54 13.39
C LEU A 33 2.40 4.06 13.04
N MET A 34 1.41 4.35 13.90
CA MET A 34 0.03 3.97 13.66
C MET A 34 -0.55 4.70 12.44
N ARG A 35 -0.22 5.98 12.25
CA ARG A 35 -0.64 6.79 11.10
C ARG A 35 -0.02 6.28 9.79
N LEU A 36 1.26 5.93 9.79
CA LEU A 36 1.94 5.30 8.65
C LEU A 36 1.32 3.95 8.28
N LYS A 37 1.02 3.10 9.28
CA LYS A 37 0.34 1.81 9.04
C LYS A 37 -1.08 2.00 8.49
N LYS A 38 -1.81 3.00 8.97
CA LYS A 38 -3.18 3.30 8.50
C LYS A 38 -3.18 3.80 7.04
N LEU A 39 -2.20 4.63 6.67
CA LEU A 39 -1.98 5.03 5.27
C LEU A 39 -1.65 3.84 4.37
N LYS A 40 -0.77 2.94 4.82
CA LYS A 40 -0.45 1.70 4.08
C LYS A 40 -1.70 0.83 3.89
N LEU A 41 -2.54 0.71 4.92
CA LEU A 41 -3.78 -0.04 4.85
C LEU A 41 -4.77 0.58 3.85
N ALA A 42 -5.00 1.90 3.92
CA ALA A 42 -5.88 2.59 2.99
C ALA A 42 -5.43 2.46 1.52
N ILE A 43 -4.12 2.47 1.26
CA ILE A 43 -3.57 2.24 -0.08
C ILE A 43 -3.84 0.80 -0.53
N LYS A 44 -3.60 -0.19 0.33
CA LYS A 44 -3.92 -1.59 0.03
C LYS A 44 -5.41 -1.78 -0.23
N ASP A 45 -6.28 -1.19 0.59
CA ASP A 45 -7.72 -1.27 0.43
C ASP A 45 -8.17 -0.64 -0.89
N ARG A 46 -7.58 0.49 -1.28
CA ARG A 46 -7.85 1.13 -2.57
C ARG A 46 -7.38 0.29 -3.75
N LEU A 47 -6.20 -0.34 -3.65
CA LEU A 47 -5.71 -1.28 -4.66
C LEU A 47 -6.60 -2.51 -4.76
N HIS A 48 -7.05 -3.06 -3.63
CA HIS A 48 -7.98 -4.19 -3.59
C HIS A 48 -9.34 -3.82 -4.14
N GLN A 49 -9.85 -2.62 -3.89
CA GLN A 49 -11.09 -2.12 -4.48
C GLN A 49 -10.95 -1.87 -5.98
N MET A 50 -9.82 -1.30 -6.44
CA MET A 50 -9.55 -1.14 -7.87
C MET A 50 -9.40 -2.50 -8.56
N ALA A 51 -8.70 -3.45 -7.96
CA ALA A 51 -8.56 -4.81 -8.47
C ALA A 51 -9.92 -5.53 -8.52
N ARG A 52 -10.75 -5.40 -7.46
CA ARG A 52 -12.10 -5.98 -7.42
C ARG A 52 -13.06 -5.31 -8.41
N GLY A 53 -13.01 -3.99 -8.56
CA GLY A 53 -13.79 -3.25 -9.56
C GLY A 53 -13.39 -3.62 -10.99
N ASN A 54 -12.09 -3.84 -11.23
CA ASN A 54 -11.59 -4.27 -12.54
C ASN A 54 -11.96 -5.74 -12.85
N VAL A 55 -12.09 -6.60 -11.83
CA VAL A 55 -12.63 -7.96 -11.98
C VAL A 55 -14.14 -7.94 -12.23
N ALA A 56 -14.89 -7.07 -11.55
CA ALA A 56 -16.33 -6.92 -11.73
C ALA A 56 -16.69 -6.40 -13.13
N LEU A 57 -15.96 -5.40 -13.65
CA LEU A 57 -16.17 -4.88 -15.01
C LEU A 57 -15.77 -5.88 -16.11
N ARG A 58 -14.76 -6.73 -15.87
CA ARG A 58 -14.40 -7.81 -16.80
C ARG A 58 -15.41 -8.96 -16.81
N ASN A 59 -16.00 -9.31 -15.67
CA ASN A 59 -17.00 -10.36 -15.61
C ASN A 59 -18.37 -9.94 -16.15
N SER A 60 -18.74 -8.65 -16.06
CA SER A 60 -19.97 -8.12 -16.70
C SER A 60 -19.87 -7.97 -18.22
N ALA A 61 -18.67 -7.98 -18.80
CA ALA A 61 -18.48 -7.98 -20.26
C ALA A 61 -18.49 -9.39 -20.89
N MET A 62 -18.66 -10.44 -20.07
CA MET A 62 -18.66 -11.85 -20.47
C MET A 62 -19.99 -12.57 -20.16
N ALA A 63 -21.02 -11.84 -19.75
CA ALA A 63 -22.39 -12.32 -19.56
C ALA A 63 -23.32 -11.67 -20.60
#